data_AF-A0A929W186-F1
#
_entry.id   AF-A0A929W186-F1
#
_cell.length_a   1.000
_cell.length_b   1.000
_cell.length_c   1.000
_cell.angle_alpha   90.00
_cell.angle_beta   90.00
_cell.angle_gamma   90.00
#
_symmetry.space_group_name_H-M   'P 1'
#
loop_
_entity.id
_entity.type
_entity.pdbx_description
1 polymer ?
#
loop_
_entity_poly.entity_id
_entity_poly.type
_entity_poly.pdbx_seq_one_letter_code
_entity_poly.pdbx_strand_id
1 'polypeptide(L)' 'MKYDFYKENDNDQVWWVNTVDKVGLYLFTFDRQKIYNLFSDYPHNLSPEGKKIFDEENPYWKKFFRA' A
#
# COMPACT_ATOMS: atom_id res chain seq x y z
N MET A 1 -9.90 12.36 -9.65
CA MET A 1 -10.05 11.63 -8.37
C MET A 1 -9.37 12.44 -7.29
N LYS A 2 -10.05 12.65 -6.16
CA LYS A 2 -9.44 13.26 -4.98
C LYS A 2 -8.86 12.13 -4.13
N TYR A 3 -7.56 12.19 -3.91
CA TYR A 3 -6.82 11.23 -3.09
C TYR A 3 -6.49 11.87 -1.76
N ASP A 4 -6.85 11.19 -0.68
CA ASP A 4 -6.43 11.57 0.66
C ASP A 4 -5.37 10.55 1.13
N PHE A 5 -4.16 11.03 1.40
CA PHE A 5 -3.03 10.20 1.81
C PHE A 5 -2.88 10.21 3.32
N TYR A 6 -2.70 9.04 3.92
CA TYR A 6 -2.47 8.89 5.36
C TYR A 6 -1.47 7.78 5.64
N LYS A 7 -0.91 7.76 6.85
CA LYS A 7 -0.10 6.65 7.35
C LYS A 7 -0.78 6.01 8.55
N GLU A 8 -0.55 4.73 8.76
CA GLU A 8 -0.96 4.05 9.99
C GLU A 8 -0.05 4.48 11.16
N ASN A 9 1.25 4.64 10.91
CA ASN A 9 2.20 5.20 11.86
C ASN A 9 3.04 6.32 11.23
N ASP A 10 3.43 7.33 12.01
CA ASP A 10 4.16 8.51 11.50
C ASP A 10 5.50 8.16 10.83
N ASN A 11 6.17 7.12 11.33
CA ASN A 11 7.47 6.65 10.85
C ASN A 11 7.39 5.73 9.61
N ASP A 12 6.19 5.33 9.19
CA ASP A 12 6.02 4.42 8.04
C ASP A 12 6.46 5.12 6.75
N GLN A 13 6.99 4.36 5.80
CA GLN A 13 7.26 4.83 4.45
C GLN A 13 6.05 4.61 3.53
N VAL A 14 5.19 3.64 3.86
CA VAL A 14 3.95 3.39 3.14
C VAL A 14 2.89 4.44 3.50
N TRP A 15 2.34 5.06 2.47
CA TRP A 15 1.14 5.89 2.56
C TRP A 15 -0.05 5.10 2.02
N TRP A 16 -1.11 5.00 2.81
CA TRP A 16 -2.40 4.54 2.33
C TRP A 16 -3.14 5.66 1.62
N VAL A 17 -3.98 5.29 0.66
CA VAL A 17 -4.69 6.23 -0.20
C VAL A 17 -6.19 5.96 -0.13
N ASN A 18 -6.93 6.93 0.41
CA ASN A 18 -8.39 6.92 0.35
C ASN A 18 -8.87 7.63 -0.91
N THR A 19 -9.96 7.10 -1.48
CA THR A 19 -10.68 7.71 -2.60
C THR A 19 -12.11 8.00 -2.20
N VAL A 20 -12.57 9.23 -2.44
CA VAL A 20 -13.90 9.70 -2.01
C VAL A 20 -15.04 8.99 -2.75
N ASP A 21 -14.77 8.49 -3.96
CA ASP A 21 -15.76 8.02 -4.93
C ASP A 21 -15.75 6.50 -5.16
N LYS A 22 -14.79 5.76 -4.58
CA LYS A 22 -14.63 4.32 -4.83
C LYS A 22 -14.51 3.55 -3.52
N VAL A 23 -15.33 2.49 -3.41
CA VAL A 23 -15.34 1.56 -2.29
C VAL A 23 -14.64 0.26 -2.68
N GLY A 24 -13.93 -0.36 -1.75
CA GLY A 24 -13.27 -1.66 -1.94
C GLY A 24 -11.87 -1.58 -2.57
N LEU A 25 -11.36 -0.38 -2.85
CA LEU A 25 -9.97 -0.20 -3.26
C LEU A 25 -9.09 -0.10 -2.02
N TYR A 26 -8.09 -0.96 -1.93
CA TYR A 26 -7.00 -0.84 -0.98
C TYR A 26 -5.78 -0.31 -1.72
N LEU A 27 -5.57 1.00 -1.61
CA LEU A 27 -4.54 1.69 -2.37
C LEU A 27 -3.42 2.17 -1.45
N PHE A 28 -2.19 2.07 -1.93
CA PHE A 28 -1.02 2.56 -1.20
C PHE A 28 0.05 3.10 -2.14
N THR A 29 1.02 3.82 -1.60
CA THR A 29 2.13 4.43 -2.34
C THR A 29 3.32 4.67 -1.42
N PHE A 30 4.53 4.65 -1.97
CA PHE A 30 5.75 4.98 -1.23
C PHE A 30 6.17 6.45 -1.43
N ASP A 31 5.74 7.08 -2.53
CA ASP A 31 6.20 8.40 -2.96
C ASP A 31 5.06 9.42 -3.23
N ARG A 32 3.80 8.97 -3.13
CA ARG A 32 2.59 9.72 -3.48
C ARG A 32 2.48 10.11 -4.96
N GLN A 33 3.29 9.50 -5.82
CA GLN A 33 3.24 9.65 -7.28
C GLN A 33 2.68 8.38 -7.92
N LYS A 34 3.26 7.22 -7.57
CA LYS A 34 2.81 5.92 -8.06
C LYS A 34 1.92 5.25 -7.02
N ILE A 35 0.65 5.07 -7.36
CA ILE A 35 -0.34 4.39 -6.53
C ILE A 35 -0.44 2.93 -6.97
N TYR A 36 -0.39 2.04 -5.98
CA TYR A 36 -0.54 0.61 -6.11
C TYR A 36 -1.89 0.18 -5.53
N ASN A 37 -2.47 -0.87 -6.08
CA ASN A 37 -3.59 -1.58 -5.50
C ASN A 37 -3.08 -2.84 -4.77
N LEU A 38 -3.39 -2.97 -3.49
CA LEU A 38 -2.98 -4.10 -2.65
C LEU A 38 -3.32 -5.45 -3.25
N PHE A 39 -4.50 -5.61 -3.84
CA PHE A 39 -4.93 -6.92 -4.35
C PHE A 39 -4.40 -7.21 -5.75
N SER A 40 -4.19 -6.19 -6.57
CA SER A 40 -3.75 -6.36 -7.97
C SER A 40 -2.24 -6.27 -8.15
N ASP A 41 -1.55 -5.50 -7.31
CA ASP A 41 -0.13 -5.19 -7.49
C ASP A 41 0.79 -5.88 -6.47
N TYR A 42 0.33 -6.05 -5.22
CA TYR A 42 1.14 -6.71 -4.21
C TYR A 42 1.05 -8.24 -4.34
N PRO A 43 2.17 -8.98 -4.25
CA PRO A 43 3.54 -8.49 -4.08
C PRO A 43 4.33 -8.26 -5.38
N HIS A 44 3.80 -8.66 -6.53
CA HIS A 44 4.57 -8.93 -7.75
C HIS A 44 4.93 -7.70 -8.58
N ASN A 45 4.19 -6.59 -8.47
CA ASN A 45 4.45 -5.34 -9.19
C ASN A 45 5.32 -4.34 -8.40
N LEU A 46 5.80 -4.74 -7.21
CA LEU A 46 6.68 -3.93 -6.38
C LEU A 46 8.15 -4.24 -6.72
N SER A 47 9.03 -3.26 -6.50
CA SER A 47 10.46 -3.55 -6.47
C SER A 47 10.81 -4.42 -5.25
N PRO A 48 11.94 -5.15 -5.26
CA PRO A 48 12.38 -5.94 -4.11
C PRO A 48 12.46 -5.10 -2.81
N GLU A 49 12.94 -3.87 -2.91
CA GLU A 49 13.05 -2.93 -1.79
C GLU A 49 11.67 -2.48 -1.31
N GLY A 50 10.79 -2.09 -2.24
CA GLY A 50 9.42 -1.68 -1.91
C GLY A 50 8.62 -2.80 -1.26
N LYS A 51 8.78 -4.03 -1.76
CA LYS A 51 8.18 -5.22 -1.12
C LYS A 51 8.71 -5.41 0.30
N LYS A 52 10.02 -5.26 0.51
CA LYS A 52 10.62 -5.42 1.85
C LYS A 52 10.05 -4.39 2.83
N ILE A 53 10.01 -3.11 2.45
CA ILE A 53 9.41 -2.04 3.26
C ILE A 53 7.95 -2.36 3.58
N PHE A 54 7.15 -2.69 2.56
CA PHE A 54 5.75 -3.02 2.74
C PHE A 54 5.56 -4.22 3.68
N ASP A 55 6.34 -5.28 3.51
CA ASP A 55 6.32 -6.48 4.34
C ASP A 55 6.66 -6.22 5.81
N GLU A 56 7.56 -5.27 6.08
CA GLU A 56 8.00 -4.88 7.42
C GLU A 56 6.92 -4.04 8.13
N GLU A 57 6.33 -3.07 7.42
CA GLU A 57 5.31 -2.17 7.98
C GLU A 57 3.91 -2.81 8.03
N ASN A 58 3.63 -3.78 7.15
CA ASN A 58 2.33 -4.42 7.00
C ASN A 58 2.39 -5.96 7.18
N PRO A 59 2.81 -6.46 8.36
CA PRO A 59 3.02 -7.88 8.59
C PRO A 59 1.73 -8.71 8.47
N TYR A 60 0.56 -8.10 8.74
CA TYR A 60 -0.73 -8.75 8.53
C TYR A 60 -0.95 -9.12 7.06
N TRP A 61 -0.79 -8.15 6.15
CA TRP A 61 -0.99 -8.37 4.72
C TRP A 61 0.03 -9.35 4.15
N LYS A 62 1.29 -9.25 4.56
CA LYS A 62 2.33 -10.23 4.24
C LYS A 62 1.92 -11.66 4.61
N LYS A 63 1.34 -11.85 5.80
CA LYS A 63 0.88 -13.15 6.26
C LYS A 63 -0.38 -13.60 5.51
N PHE A 64 -1.30 -12.70 5.23
CA PHE A 64 -2.57 -12.97 4.53
C PHE A 64 -2.34 -13.52 3.13
N PHE A 65 -1.42 -12.94 2.36
CA PHE A 65 -1.13 -13.37 0.98
C PHE A 65 -0.07 -14.49 0.86
N ARG A 66 0.33 -15.10 1.98
CA ARG A 66 1.30 -16.21 1.97
C ARG A 66 0.65 -17.58 1.69
N ALA A 67 -0.68 -17.63 1.54
CA ALA A 67 -1.46 -18.84 1.32
C ALA A 67 -1.15 -19.52 -0.03
#